data_AF-A0A9Q5X188-F1
#
_entry.id   AF-A0A9Q5X188-F1
#
_cell.length_a   1.000
_cell.length_b   1.000
_cell.length_c   1.000
_cell.angle_alpha   90.00
_cell.angle_beta   90.00
_cell.angle_gamma   90.00
#
_symmetry.space_group_name_H-M   'P 1'
#
loop_
_entity.id
_entity.type
_entity.pdbx_description
1 polymer ?
#
loop_
_entity_poly.entity_id
_entity_poly.type
_entity_poly.pdbx_seq_one_letter_code
_entity_poly.pdbx_strand_id
1 'polypeptide(L)' 'MAVLDKSLIKIIGEKEYYRILSVMELEEIQEREKELKQVEALEMINEMLAEHDQPPFTLSWIKGWWNKFE' A
#
# COMPACT_ATOMS: atom_id res chain seq x y z
N MET A 1 -9.24 5.46 3.19
CA MET A 1 -8.15 6.33 2.76
C MET A 1 -7.30 6.58 3.97
N ALA A 2 -6.27 5.75 4.10
CA ALA A 2 -5.26 5.84 5.11
C ALA A 2 -4.55 7.20 5.01
N VAL A 3 -4.21 7.77 6.17
CA VAL A 3 -3.51 9.05 6.24
C VAL A 3 -2.29 8.89 7.12
N LEU A 4 -1.12 9.22 6.56
CA LEU A 4 0.15 9.24 7.25
C LEU A 4 0.68 10.68 7.30
N ASP A 5 1.27 11.10 8.42
CA ASP A 5 1.80 12.46 8.54
C ASP A 5 3.03 12.64 7.64
N LYS A 6 2.93 13.56 6.67
CA LYS A 6 4.03 13.90 5.74
C LYS A 6 5.29 14.38 6.45
N SER A 7 5.20 14.87 7.69
CA SER A 7 6.38 15.22 8.50
C SER A 7 7.33 14.03 8.71
N LEU A 8 6.78 12.80 8.72
CA LEU A 8 7.53 11.55 8.86
C LEU A 8 8.48 11.30 7.69
N ILE A 9 8.22 11.84 6.50
CA ILE A 9 9.12 11.69 5.33
C ILE A 9 10.55 12.14 5.69
N LYS A 10 10.69 13.19 6.52
CA LYS A 10 12.01 13.69 6.97
C LYS A 10 12.72 12.76 7.95
N ILE A 11 12.01 11.85 8.59
CA ILE A 11 12.50 10.96 9.64
C ILE A 11 12.81 9.57 9.06
N ILE A 12 11.88 9.00 8.29
CA ILE A 12 11.97 7.63 7.77
C ILE A 12 12.33 7.55 6.28
N GLY A 13 12.32 8.68 5.58
CA GLY A 13 12.52 8.76 4.14
C GLY A 13 11.24 8.52 3.34
N GLU A 14 11.22 9.04 2.12
CA GLU A 14 10.07 9.00 1.22
C GLU A 14 9.66 7.58 0.82
N LYS A 15 10.65 6.74 0.49
CA LYS A 15 10.41 5.36 0.11
C LYS A 15 9.71 4.56 1.22
N GLU A 16 10.16 4.70 2.46
CA GLU A 16 9.56 3.97 3.59
C GLU A 16 8.20 4.56 3.96
N TYR A 17 8.04 5.88 3.86
CA TYR A 17 6.75 6.55 4.05
C TYR A 17 5.66 5.96 3.14
N TYR A 18 5.89 5.90 1.83
CA TYR A 18 4.88 5.39 0.90
C TYR A 18 4.68 3.88 1.00
N ARG A 19 5.73 3.14 1.40
CA ARG A 19 5.58 1.72 1.74
C ARG A 19 4.63 1.51 2.93
N ILE A 20 4.77 2.30 4.01
CA ILE A 20 3.89 2.23 5.17
C ILE A 20 2.47 2.64 4.79
N LEU A 21 2.31 3.76 4.07
CA LEU A 21 1.01 4.23 3.61
C LEU A 21 0.27 3.16 2.80
N SER A 22 1.00 2.47 1.90
CA SER A 22 0.44 1.40 1.09
C SER A 22 0.03 0.17 1.89
N VAL A 23 0.76 -0.17 2.95
CA VAL A 23 0.35 -1.24 3.88
C VAL A 23 -0.91 -0.85 4.62
N MET A 24 -1.01 0.39 5.12
CA MET A 24 -2.21 0.85 5.81
C MET A 24 -3.44 0.85 4.90
N GLU A 25 -3.30 1.28 3.64
CA GLU A 25 -4.40 1.23 2.68
C GLU A 25 -4.80 -0.21 2.34
N LEU A 26 -3.84 -1.14 2.21
CA LEU A 26 -4.15 -2.56 2.04
C LEU A 26 -4.93 -3.15 3.21
N GLU A 27 -4.57 -2.81 4.44
CA GLU A 27 -5.29 -3.24 5.65
C GLU A 27 -6.74 -2.72 5.63
N GLU A 28 -6.95 -1.43 5.33
CA GLU A 28 -8.30 -0.86 5.20
C GLU A 28 -9.11 -1.52 4.09
N ILE A 29 -8.50 -1.77 2.93
CA ILE A 29 -9.14 -2.44 1.80
C ILE A 29 -9.57 -3.86 2.21
N GLN A 30 -8.69 -4.63 2.85
CA GLN A 30 -8.98 -6.00 3.27
C GLN A 30 -10.10 -6.06 4.32
N GLU A 31 -10.14 -5.10 5.25
CA GLU A 31 -11.22 -5.00 6.25
C GLU A 31 -12.57 -4.68 5.61
N ARG A 32 -12.58 -3.84 4.57
CA ARG A 32 -13.80 -3.44 3.85
C ARG A 32 -14.28 -4.48 2.85
N GLU A 33 -13.36 -5.12 2.12
CA GLU A 33 -13.64 -5.99 0.99
C GLU A 33 -12.90 -7.32 1.13
N LYS A 34 -13.46 -8.19 1.97
CA LYS A 34 -12.85 -9.49 2.33
C LYS A 34 -12.65 -10.47 1.16
N GLU A 35 -13.36 -10.28 0.05
CA GLU A 35 -13.26 -11.12 -1.15
C GLU A 35 -12.39 -10.52 -2.27
N LEU A 36 -11.75 -9.36 -2.01
CA LEU A 36 -10.95 -8.68 -3.02
C LEU A 36 -9.72 -9.52 -3.41
N LYS A 37 -9.45 -9.63 -4.71
CA LYS A 37 -8.28 -10.36 -5.19
C LYS A 37 -7.01 -9.55 -4.97
N GLN A 38 -5.90 -10.26 -4.76
CA GLN A 38 -4.55 -9.67 -4.66
C GLN A 38 -4.22 -8.71 -5.83
N VAL A 39 -4.69 -9.02 -7.04
CA VAL A 39 -4.40 -8.18 -8.22
C VAL A 39 -5.18 -6.86 -8.17
N GLU A 40 -6.45 -6.90 -7.76
CA GLU A 40 -7.30 -5.72 -7.64
C GLU A 40 -6.79 -4.80 -6.52
N ALA A 41 -6.41 -5.38 -5.38
CA ALA A 41 -5.76 -4.64 -4.30
C ALA A 41 -4.45 -3.97 -4.75
N LEU A 42 -3.64 -4.66 -5.58
CA LEU A 42 -2.40 -4.08 -6.12
C LEU A 42 -2.69 -2.91 -7.06
N GLU A 43 -3.70 -3.01 -7.91
CA GLU A 43 -4.11 -1.94 -8.82
C GLU A 43 -4.50 -0.68 -8.04
N MET A 44 -5.33 -0.81 -7.01
CA MET A 44 -5.73 0.31 -6.15
C MET A 44 -4.54 0.99 -5.47
N ILE A 45 -3.58 0.20 -4.95
CA ILE A 45 -2.36 0.74 -4.35
C ILE A 45 -1.50 1.47 -5.38
N ASN A 46 -1.36 0.90 -6.57
CA ASN A 46 -0.54 1.50 -7.63
C ASN A 46 -1.17 2.80 -8.18
N GLU A 47 -2.50 2.89 -8.22
CA GLU A 47 -3.21 4.15 -8.53
C GLU A 47 -2.89 5.22 -7.49
N MET A 48 -2.99 4.89 -6.20
CA MET A 48 -2.64 5.81 -5.11
C MET A 48 -1.15 6.24 -5.15
N LEU A 49 -0.23 5.34 -5.49
CA LEU A 49 1.18 5.68 -5.67
C LEU A 49 1.39 6.61 -6.87
N ALA A 50 0.66 6.41 -7.97
CA ALA A 50 0.74 7.26 -9.15
C ALA A 50 0.29 8.70 -8.86
N GLU A 51 -0.73 8.90 -8.02
CA GLU A 51 -1.15 10.24 -7.53
C GLU A 51 -0.07 10.98 -6.74
N HIS A 52 0.94 10.24 -6.28
CA HIS A 52 2.06 10.74 -5.49
C HIS A 52 3.41 10.67 -6.22
N ASP A 53 3.39 10.48 -7.54
CA ASP A 53 4.58 10.34 -8.40
C ASP A 53 5.53 9.22 -7.93
N GLN A 54 5.00 8.19 -7.27
CA GLN A 54 5.78 7.07 -6.75
C GLN A 54 5.81 5.89 -7.74
N PRO A 55 6.91 5.12 -7.74
CA PRO A 55 6.98 3.91 -8.57
C PRO A 55 5.98 2.85 -8.08
N PRO A 56 5.36 2.09 -9.00
CA PRO A 56 4.40 1.06 -8.63
C PRO A 56 5.07 -0.13 -7.94
N PHE A 57 4.29 -0.84 -7.12
CA PHE A 57 4.66 -2.13 -6.58
C PHE A 57 4.41 -3.27 -7.57
N THR A 58 5.12 -4.37 -7.35
CA THR A 58 5.03 -5.60 -8.13
C THR A 58 4.09 -6.61 -7.48
N LEU A 59 3.64 -7.60 -8.26
CA LEU A 59 2.89 -8.76 -7.75
C LEU A 59 3.66 -9.52 -6.64
N SER A 60 4.98 -9.56 -6.68
CA SER A 60 5.79 -10.19 -5.63
C SER A 60 5.70 -9.45 -4.30
N TRP A 61 5.56 -8.12 -4.33
CA TRP A 61 5.42 -7.32 -3.12
C TRP A 61 4.09 -7.61 -2.43
N ILE A 62 2.97 -7.54 -3.18
CA ILE A 62 1.66 -7.78 -2.57
C ILE A 62 1.50 -9.22 -2.10
N LYS A 63 2.02 -10.21 -2.83
CA LYS A 63 2.07 -11.60 -2.34
C LYS A 63 2.84 -11.74 -1.04
N GLY A 64 3.97 -11.03 -0.91
CA GLY A 64 4.76 -11.03 0.32
C GLY A 64 4.03 -10.41 1.52
N TRP A 65 3.10 -9.49 1.30
CA TRP A 65 2.20 -8.98 2.34
C TRP A 65 1.03 -9.94 2.59
N TRP A 66 0.34 -10.39 1.53
CA TRP A 66 -0.87 -11.22 1.60
C TRP A 66 -0.63 -12.56 2.30
N ASN A 67 0.49 -13.22 2.00
CA ASN A 67 0.85 -14.51 2.59
C ASN A 67 1.21 -14.42 4.09
N LYS A 68 1.29 -13.22 4.69
CA LYS A 68 1.46 -13.10 6.15
C LYS A 68 0.16 -13.26 6.92
N PHE A 69 -0.98 -13.20 6.22
CA PHE A 69 -2.31 -13.29 6.79
C PHE A 69 -3.01 -14.62 6.44
N GLU A 70 -2.34 -15.49 5.67
CA GLU A 70 -2.75 -16.87 5.35
C GLU A 70 -2.03 -17.88 6.25
#